data_AF-A0A9Q1BJC3-F1
#
_entry.id   AF-A0A9Q1BJC3-F1
#
_cell.length_a   1.000
_cell.length_b   1.000
_cell.length_c   1.000
_cell.angle_alpha   90.00
_cell.angle_beta   90.00
_cell.angle_gamma   90.00
#
_symmetry.space_group_name_H-M   'P 1'
#
loop_
_entity.id
_entity.type
_entity.pdbx_description
1 polymer ?
#
loop_
_entity_poly.entity_id
_entity_poly.type
_entity_poly.pdbx_seq_one_letter_code
_entity_poly.pdbx_strand_id
1 'polypeptide(L)'
;MTVNSGAISTSLYCKPTDKHLLLHFDSAHPANLKKSIVYSQCLRTKRICSDPTDDDRLISSLKGYFLSSGYPMRIIKQGIRKTALINRHDFVSYKNKTPNKRIPLVFEFHPLIPSLARTLKQSFASLKDDPTLSDLFADPPLLALRQPPNLRRLIAPSKLLTSDKATRGNACCNKQRCQISADISTRESGSPSLT
;
A
#
# COMPACT_ATOMS: atom_id res chain seq x y z
N MET A 1 -2.41 21.51 20.71
CA MET A 1 -3.68 21.32 21.44
C MET A 1 -3.82 22.49 22.38
N THR A 2 -4.89 23.24 22.26
CA THR A 2 -5.19 24.38 23.14
C THR A 2 -6.56 24.18 23.76
N VAL A 3 -6.77 24.68 24.97
CA VAL A 3 -8.08 24.66 25.62
C VAL A 3 -8.64 26.07 25.52
N ASN A 4 -9.69 26.24 24.73
CA ASN A 4 -10.35 27.53 24.54
C ASN A 4 -11.75 27.41 25.14
N SER A 5 -12.06 28.20 26.17
CA SER A 5 -13.39 28.29 26.79
C SER A 5 -14.03 26.95 27.17
N GLY A 6 -13.24 26.03 27.74
CA GLY A 6 -13.71 24.70 28.16
C GLY A 6 -13.78 23.65 27.04
N ALA A 7 -13.46 24.00 25.79
CA ALA A 7 -13.39 23.09 24.66
C ALA A 7 -11.94 22.82 24.23
N ILE A 8 -11.64 21.56 23.87
CA ILE A 8 -10.33 21.16 23.35
C ILE A 8 -10.27 21.48 21.85
N SER A 9 -9.33 22.35 21.47
CA SER A 9 -8.99 22.63 20.07
C SER A 9 -7.68 21.93 19.69
N THR A 10 -7.69 21.27 18.53
CA THR A 10 -6.54 20.54 18.00
C THR A 10 -6.11 21.14 16.67
N SER A 11 -4.80 21.14 16.44
CA SER A 11 -4.14 21.63 15.23
C SER A 11 -3.01 20.67 14.85
N LEU A 12 -2.63 20.66 13.57
CA LEU A 12 -1.54 19.83 13.09
C LEU A 12 -0.20 20.39 13.55
N TYR A 13 0.49 19.70 14.43
CA TYR A 13 1.86 20.05 14.83
C TYR A 13 2.89 19.42 13.89
N CYS A 14 3.84 20.24 13.44
CA CYS A 14 5.01 19.82 12.68
C CYS A 14 6.26 20.09 13.50
N LYS A 15 7.17 19.11 13.55
CA LYS A 15 8.43 19.29 14.29
C LYS A 15 9.32 20.30 13.57
N PRO A 16 10.11 21.13 14.29
CA PRO A 16 11.04 22.07 13.66
C PRO A 16 12.09 21.41 12.74
N THR A 17 12.37 20.12 12.96
CA THR A 17 13.32 19.33 12.15
C THR A 17 12.67 18.62 10.97
N ASP A 18 11.34 18.72 10.80
CA ASP A 18 10.64 18.12 9.68
C ASP A 18 10.92 18.91 8.40
N LYS A 19 11.51 18.23 7.41
CA LYS A 19 11.83 18.81 6.10
C LYS A 19 10.65 18.78 5.13
N HIS A 20 9.51 18.24 5.53
CA HIS A 20 8.32 18.04 4.70
C HIS A 20 8.62 17.26 3.41
N LEU A 21 9.49 16.26 3.51
CA LEU A 21 9.90 15.44 2.37
C LEU A 21 8.73 14.59 1.89
N LEU A 22 8.27 14.89 0.69
CA LEU A 22 7.24 14.12 -0.01
C LEU A 22 7.88 13.30 -1.13
N LEU A 23 7.20 12.22 -1.51
CA LEU A 23 7.63 11.39 -2.62
C LEU A 23 7.53 12.18 -3.93
N HIS A 24 8.64 12.36 -4.65
CA HIS A 24 8.66 13.07 -5.94
C HIS A 24 7.68 12.47 -6.96
N PHE A 25 7.02 13.31 -7.77
CA PHE A 25 5.99 12.88 -8.70
C PHE A 25 6.51 11.91 -9.78
N ASP A 26 7.73 12.11 -10.28
CA ASP A 26 8.33 11.25 -11.32
C ASP A 26 8.99 9.98 -10.77
N SER A 27 8.92 9.75 -9.46
CA SER A 27 9.43 8.52 -8.88
C SER A 27 8.69 7.28 -9.41
N ALA A 28 9.40 6.15 -9.46
CA ALA A 28 8.91 4.85 -9.90
C ALA A 28 7.94 4.22 -8.88
N HIS A 29 6.76 4.82 -8.76
CA HIS A 29 5.66 4.37 -7.92
C HIS A 29 4.33 4.37 -8.69
N PRO A 30 3.35 3.55 -8.28
CA PRO A 30 2.02 3.55 -8.89
C PRO A 30 1.40 4.95 -8.88
N ALA A 31 0.78 5.36 -9.99
CA ALA A 31 0.11 6.66 -10.08
C ALA A 31 -0.99 6.83 -9.02
N ASN A 32 -1.70 5.74 -8.71
CA ASN A 32 -2.75 5.67 -7.71
C ASN A 32 -2.21 6.03 -6.32
N LEU A 33 -1.01 5.54 -5.99
CA LEU A 33 -0.34 5.81 -4.72
C LEU A 33 0.00 7.30 -4.62
N LYS A 34 0.62 7.88 -5.65
CA LYS A 34 0.94 9.31 -5.70
C LYS A 34 -0.29 10.20 -5.50
N LYS A 35 -1.40 9.88 -6.19
CA LYS A 35 -2.70 10.57 -5.99
C LYS A 35 -3.24 10.38 -4.56
N SER A 36 -3.09 9.18 -3.99
CA SER A 36 -3.52 8.86 -2.63
C SER A 36 -2.73 9.61 -1.56
N ILE A 37 -1.43 9.88 -1.78
CA ILE A 37 -0.62 10.68 -0.87
C ILE A 37 -1.21 12.09 -0.73
N VAL A 38 -1.56 12.75 -1.84
CA VAL A 38 -2.20 14.07 -1.81
C VAL A 38 -3.50 14.04 -1.01
N TYR A 39 -4.38 13.10 -1.35
CA TYR A 39 -5.67 12.95 -0.68
C TYR A 39 -5.51 12.67 0.81
N SER A 40 -4.64 11.73 1.19
CA SER A 40 -4.45 11.32 2.59
C SER A 40 -3.85 12.41 3.47
N GLN A 41 -2.95 13.24 2.94
CA GLN A 41 -2.41 14.39 3.69
C GLN A 41 -3.45 15.49 3.90
N CYS A 42 -4.27 15.80 2.89
CA CYS A 42 -5.39 16.72 3.05
C CYS A 42 -6.39 16.17 4.08
N LEU A 43 -6.68 14.86 4.02
CA LEU A 43 -7.60 14.19 4.94
C LEU A 43 -7.10 14.22 6.39
N ARG A 44 -5.79 14.06 6.58
CA ARG A 44 -5.14 14.13 7.89
C ARG A 44 -5.33 15.52 8.51
N THR A 45 -5.11 16.57 7.73
CA THR A 45 -5.27 17.96 8.18
C THR A 45 -6.70 18.20 8.64
N LYS A 46 -7.68 17.82 7.80
CA LYS A 46 -9.11 17.97 8.10
C LYS A 46 -9.59 17.19 9.32
N ARG A 47 -8.98 16.04 9.59
CA ARG A 47 -9.30 15.22 10.77
C ARG A 47 -8.79 15.86 12.06
N ILE A 48 -7.57 16.38 12.02
CA ILE A 48 -6.86 16.88 13.20
C ILE A 48 -7.30 18.29 13.56
N CYS A 49 -7.50 19.17 12.57
CA CYS A 49 -7.81 20.57 12.84
C CYS A 49 -9.26 20.74 13.31
N SER A 50 -9.43 21.42 14.45
CA SER A 50 -10.76 21.80 14.94
C SER A 50 -11.28 23.08 14.30
N ASP A 51 -10.37 24.00 13.97
CA ASP A 51 -10.69 25.29 13.35
C ASP A 51 -10.55 25.18 11.81
N PRO A 52 -11.60 25.52 11.03
CA PRO A 52 -11.53 25.55 9.57
C PRO A 52 -10.44 26.49 9.03
N THR A 53 -10.16 27.60 9.71
CA THR A 53 -9.16 28.58 9.25
C THR A 53 -7.74 28.01 9.33
N ASP A 54 -7.45 27.20 10.35
CA ASP A 54 -6.17 26.50 10.48
C ASP A 54 -6.04 25.37 9.43
N ASP A 55 -7.13 24.65 9.13
CA ASP A 55 -7.17 23.66 8.05
C ASP A 55 -6.83 24.30 6.70
N ASP A 56 -7.45 25.44 6.36
CA ASP A 56 -7.20 26.17 5.12
C ASP A 56 -5.75 26.66 5.00
N ARG A 57 -5.19 27.17 6.10
CA ARG A 57 -3.78 27.59 6.17
C ARG A 57 -2.84 26.41 5.93
N LEU A 58 -3.10 25.27 6.57
CA LEU A 58 -2.28 24.06 6.45
C LEU A 58 -2.41 23.41 5.06
N ILE A 59 -3.61 23.38 4.48
CA ILE A 59 -3.83 22.94 3.10
C ILE A 59 -3.06 23.83 2.12
N SER A 60 -3.00 25.13 2.36
CA SER A 60 -2.22 26.07 1.55
C SER A 60 -0.72 25.79 1.61
N SER A 61 -0.17 25.56 2.80
CA SER A 61 1.24 25.14 2.96
C SER A 61 1.51 23.78 2.31
N LEU A 62 0.62 22.82 2.50
CA LEU A 62 0.70 21.47 1.92
C LEU A 62 0.70 21.49 0.39
N LYS A 63 -0.09 22.37 -0.21
CA LYS A 63 -0.07 22.63 -1.66
C LYS A 63 1.33 23.09 -2.11
N GLY A 64 1.98 23.98 -1.36
CA GLY A 64 3.36 24.41 -1.63
C GLY A 64 4.34 23.23 -1.62
N TYR A 65 4.25 22.36 -0.62
CA TYR A 65 5.11 21.18 -0.52
C TYR A 65 4.90 20.21 -1.69
N PHE A 66 3.66 19.95 -2.11
CA PHE A 66 3.39 19.11 -3.27
C PHE A 66 3.91 19.71 -4.57
N LEU A 67 3.80 21.03 -4.76
CA LEU A 67 4.36 21.70 -5.93
C LEU A 67 5.89 21.59 -5.97
N SER A 68 6.55 21.79 -4.83
CA SER A 68 8.02 21.63 -4.72
C SER A 68 8.49 20.20 -5.03
N SER A 69 7.62 19.21 -4.81
CA SER A 69 7.87 17.79 -5.10
C SER A 69 7.40 17.35 -6.51
N GLY A 70 7.09 18.31 -7.40
CA GLY A 70 6.76 18.08 -8.80
C GLY A 70 5.33 17.62 -9.09
N TYR A 71 4.40 17.71 -8.13
CA TYR A 71 3.02 17.26 -8.37
C TYR A 71 2.26 18.23 -9.29
N PRO A 72 1.58 17.72 -10.34
CA PRO A 72 0.74 18.55 -11.18
C PRO A 72 -0.39 19.22 -10.40
N MET A 73 -0.59 20.53 -10.63
CA MET A 73 -1.64 21.33 -9.97
C MET A 73 -3.04 20.69 -10.07
N ARG A 74 -3.34 20.02 -11.19
CA ARG A 74 -4.60 19.30 -11.39
C ARG A 74 -4.82 18.22 -10.33
N ILE A 75 -3.79 17.43 -10.01
CA ILE A 75 -3.87 16.35 -9.01
C ILE A 75 -4.03 16.94 -7.61
N ILE A 76 -3.28 18.00 -7.31
CA ILE A 76 -3.36 18.69 -6.01
C ILE A 76 -4.78 19.25 -5.79
N LYS A 77 -5.29 20.03 -6.75
CA LYS A 77 -6.66 20.58 -6.70
C LYS A 77 -7.72 19.49 -6.57
N GLN A 78 -7.55 18.36 -7.27
CA GLN A 78 -8.48 17.24 -7.16
C GLN A 78 -8.47 16.63 -5.75
N GLY A 79 -7.30 16.46 -5.13
CA GLY A 79 -7.18 15.98 -3.76
C GLY A 79 -7.88 16.90 -2.77
N ILE A 80 -7.60 18.20 -2.85
CA ILE A 80 -8.20 19.23 -1.99
C ILE A 80 -9.73 19.27 -2.14
N ARG A 81 -10.23 19.26 -3.38
CA ARG A 81 -11.68 19.25 -3.65
C ARG A 81 -12.35 18.02 -3.03
N LYS A 82 -11.75 16.83 -3.19
CA LYS A 82 -12.30 15.59 -2.61
C LYS A 82 -12.40 15.67 -1.09
N THR A 83 -11.41 16.26 -0.41
CA THR A 83 -11.42 16.38 1.06
C THR A 83 -12.32 17.51 1.54
N ALA A 84 -12.48 18.59 0.76
CA ALA A 84 -13.39 19.68 1.08
C ALA A 84 -14.85 19.18 1.23
N LEU A 85 -15.26 18.21 0.41
CA LEU A 85 -16.61 17.64 0.43
C LEU A 85 -16.95 16.75 1.65
N ILE A 86 -15.95 16.31 2.42
CA ILE A 86 -16.16 15.39 3.55
C ILE A 86 -16.29 16.20 4.84
N ASN A 87 -17.29 15.91 5.68
CA ASN A 87 -17.40 16.59 6.97
C ASN A 87 -16.44 15.98 7.99
N ARG A 88 -15.89 16.82 8.90
CA ARG A 88 -14.99 16.33 9.95
C ARG A 88 -15.66 15.28 10.84
N HIS A 89 -16.95 15.48 11.13
CA HIS A 89 -17.74 14.58 11.98
C HIS A 89 -17.78 13.15 11.43
N ASP A 90 -17.71 12.96 10.12
CA ASP A 90 -17.73 11.64 9.47
C ASP A 90 -16.49 10.78 9.79
N PHE A 91 -15.42 11.39 10.32
CA PHE A 91 -14.21 10.69 10.74
C PHE A 91 -14.23 10.27 12.22
N VAL A 92 -15.10 10.86 13.03
CA VAL A 92 -15.18 10.60 14.47
C VAL A 92 -16.00 9.33 14.73
N SER A 93 -16.98 9.04 13.86
CA SER A 93 -17.79 7.83 13.97
C SER A 93 -17.01 6.56 13.57
N TYR A 94 -17.09 5.52 14.41
CA TYR A 94 -16.62 4.19 14.03
C TYR A 94 -17.48 3.62 12.88
N LYS A 95 -16.83 3.05 11.87
CA LYS A 95 -17.49 2.39 10.74
C LYS A 95 -17.20 0.90 10.78
N ASN A 96 -18.26 0.08 10.73
CA ASN A 96 -18.13 -1.37 10.64
C ASN A 96 -17.41 -1.74 9.33
N LYS A 97 -16.35 -2.53 9.42
CA LYS A 97 -15.60 -3.02 8.26
C LYS A 97 -16.24 -4.31 7.77
N THR A 98 -16.56 -4.38 6.48
CA THR A 98 -16.94 -5.64 5.84
C THR A 98 -15.69 -6.48 5.58
N PRO A 99 -15.65 -7.76 5.97
CA PRO A 99 -14.51 -8.62 5.67
C PRO A 99 -14.37 -8.79 4.16
N ASN A 100 -13.18 -8.51 3.62
CA ASN A 100 -12.88 -8.73 2.22
C ASN A 100 -12.29 -10.13 2.05
N LYS A 101 -13.01 -11.02 1.37
CA LYS A 101 -12.60 -12.42 1.13
C LYS A 101 -11.65 -12.58 -0.06
N ARG A 102 -11.35 -11.49 -0.79
CA ARG A 102 -10.50 -11.53 -1.98
C ARG A 102 -9.05 -11.83 -1.63
N ILE A 103 -8.47 -12.79 -2.35
CA ILE A 103 -7.07 -13.21 -2.18
C ILE A 103 -6.13 -12.10 -2.72
N PRO A 104 -5.14 -11.63 -1.94
CA PRO A 104 -4.18 -10.65 -2.41
C PRO A 104 -3.15 -11.31 -3.35
N LEU A 105 -3.02 -10.76 -4.55
CA LEU A 105 -1.99 -11.14 -5.52
C LEU A 105 -0.92 -10.05 -5.57
N VAL A 106 0.24 -10.36 -4.99
CA VAL A 106 1.31 -9.38 -4.75
C VAL A 106 2.33 -9.43 -5.88
N PHE A 107 2.51 -8.30 -6.58
CA PHE A 107 3.53 -8.11 -7.60
C PHE A 107 4.46 -6.96 -7.27
N GLU A 108 5.65 -6.98 -7.85
CA GLU A 108 6.56 -5.84 -7.82
C GLU A 108 6.11 -4.78 -8.82
N PHE A 109 6.11 -3.53 -8.38
CA PHE A 109 5.77 -2.41 -9.24
C PHE A 109 6.89 -2.17 -10.26
N HIS A 110 6.51 -2.10 -11.53
CA HIS A 110 7.39 -1.66 -12.60
C HIS A 110 6.67 -0.62 -13.49
N PRO A 111 7.29 0.54 -13.77
CA PRO A 111 6.63 1.62 -14.52
C PRO A 111 6.25 1.22 -15.96
N LEU A 112 6.98 0.28 -16.57
CA LEU A 112 6.70 -0.23 -17.92
C LEU A 112 5.56 -1.27 -17.98
N ILE A 113 4.99 -1.68 -16.85
CA ILE A 113 3.93 -2.71 -16.80
C ILE A 113 2.63 -2.15 -16.20
N PRO A 114 2.03 -1.07 -16.76
CA PRO A 114 0.79 -0.50 -16.25
C PRO A 114 -0.44 -1.37 -16.57
N SER A 115 -0.33 -2.24 -17.58
CA SER A 115 -1.42 -3.10 -18.06
C SER A 115 -1.70 -4.31 -17.17
N LEU A 116 -0.87 -4.60 -16.16
CA LEU A 116 -0.99 -5.82 -15.34
C LEU A 116 -2.41 -5.98 -14.77
N ALA A 117 -3.01 -4.90 -14.26
CA ALA A 117 -4.38 -4.95 -13.74
C ALA A 117 -5.42 -5.29 -14.82
N ARG A 118 -5.21 -4.85 -16.06
CA ARG A 118 -6.07 -5.14 -17.22
C ARG A 118 -5.89 -6.59 -17.66
N THR A 119 -4.64 -7.03 -17.83
CA THR A 119 -4.31 -8.40 -18.19
C THR A 119 -4.85 -9.40 -17.17
N LEU A 120 -4.68 -9.13 -15.87
CA LEU A 120 -5.24 -9.97 -14.81
C LEU A 120 -6.76 -10.07 -14.87
N LYS A 121 -7.46 -8.97 -15.18
CA LYS A 121 -8.93 -9.02 -15.35
C LYS A 121 -9.35 -9.85 -16.56
N GLN A 122 -8.60 -9.76 -17.66
CA GLN A 122 -8.88 -10.54 -18.88
C GLN A 122 -8.64 -12.03 -18.65
N SER A 123 -7.49 -12.40 -18.08
CA SER A 123 -7.17 -13.80 -17.78
C SER A 123 -8.08 -14.39 -16.70
N PHE A 124 -8.57 -13.56 -15.77
CA PHE A 124 -9.50 -14.00 -14.74
C PHE A 124 -10.87 -14.42 -15.30
N ALA A 125 -11.32 -13.82 -16.40
CA ALA A 125 -12.56 -14.25 -17.06
C ALA A 125 -12.47 -15.73 -17.45
N SER A 126 -11.37 -16.14 -18.09
CA SER A 126 -11.12 -17.54 -18.47
C SER A 126 -10.99 -18.49 -17.27
N LEU A 127 -10.46 -18.03 -16.13
CA LEU A 127 -10.39 -18.82 -14.89
C LEU A 127 -11.77 -19.10 -14.29
N LYS A 128 -12.76 -18.23 -14.57
CA LYS A 128 -14.13 -18.39 -14.08
C LYS A 128 -14.92 -19.41 -14.89
N ASP A 129 -14.54 -19.63 -16.15
CA ASP A 129 -15.17 -20.61 -17.04
C ASP A 129 -14.81 -22.06 -16.64
N ASP A 130 -13.73 -22.26 -15.88
CA ASP A 130 -13.32 -23.56 -15.36
C ASP A 130 -14.22 -23.99 -14.17
N PRO A 131 -14.99 -25.07 -14.29
CA PRO A 131 -15.90 -25.52 -13.23
C PRO A 131 -15.16 -25.91 -11.94
N THR A 132 -13.91 -26.36 -12.02
CA THR A 132 -13.10 -26.76 -10.86
C THR A 132 -12.61 -25.55 -10.06
N LEU A 133 -12.28 -24.46 -10.75
CA LEU A 133 -11.66 -23.27 -10.15
C LEU A 133 -12.65 -22.17 -9.81
N SER A 134 -13.85 -22.21 -10.39
CA SER A 134 -14.91 -21.22 -10.17
C SER A 134 -15.30 -21.08 -8.68
N ASP A 135 -15.36 -22.20 -7.95
CA ASP A 135 -15.66 -22.22 -6.50
C ASP A 135 -14.51 -21.64 -5.66
N LEU A 136 -13.26 -21.92 -6.05
CA LEU A 136 -12.06 -21.44 -5.35
C LEU A 136 -11.83 -19.94 -5.57
N PHE A 137 -12.22 -19.42 -6.74
CA PHE A 137 -12.00 -18.04 -7.15
C PHE A 137 -13.32 -17.33 -7.51
N ALA A 138 -14.20 -17.18 -6.52
CA ALA A 138 -15.47 -16.46 -6.71
C ALA A 138 -15.27 -14.99 -7.14
N ASP A 139 -14.26 -14.33 -6.58
CA ASP A 139 -13.90 -12.93 -6.87
C ASP A 139 -12.49 -12.82 -7.46
N PRO A 140 -12.23 -11.84 -8.35
CA PRO A 140 -10.88 -11.61 -8.87
C PRO A 140 -9.91 -11.28 -7.74
N PRO A 141 -8.65 -11.77 -7.79
CA PRO A 141 -7.67 -11.46 -6.77
C PRO A 141 -7.44 -9.95 -6.66
N LEU A 142 -7.12 -9.49 -5.46
CA LEU A 142 -6.76 -8.10 -5.20
C LEU A 142 -5.30 -7.88 -5.63
N LEU A 143 -5.10 -7.20 -6.76
CA LEU A 143 -3.76 -6.81 -7.19
C LEU A 143 -3.14 -5.84 -6.19
N ALA A 144 -2.08 -6.27 -5.52
CA ALA A 144 -1.27 -5.47 -4.62
C ALA A 144 0.11 -5.25 -5.25
N LEU A 145 0.53 -4.00 -5.40
CA LEU A 145 1.82 -3.64 -5.96
C LEU A 145 2.76 -3.21 -4.83
N ARG A 146 3.86 -3.94 -4.65
CA ARG A 146 4.92 -3.60 -3.69
C ARG A 146 6.08 -2.91 -4.39
N GLN A 147 6.85 -2.13 -3.64
CA GLN A 147 8.07 -1.51 -4.15
C GLN A 147 9.15 -2.59 -4.41
N PRO A 148 9.88 -2.52 -5.55
CA PRO A 148 11.03 -3.37 -5.79
C PRO A 148 12.17 -3.08 -4.79
N PRO A 149 13.15 -3.98 -4.62
CA PRO A 149 14.29 -3.73 -3.75
C PRO A 149 15.06 -2.49 -4.22
N ASN A 150 15.24 -1.52 -3.32
CA ASN A 150 16.05 -0.34 -3.57
C ASN A 150 17.54 -0.62 -3.28
N LEU A 151 18.42 0.29 -3.72
CA LEU A 151 19.88 0.18 -3.54
C LEU A 151 20.27 -0.11 -2.09
N ARG A 152 19.67 0.58 -1.12
CA ARG A 152 19.94 0.35 0.30
C ARG A 152 19.65 -1.10 0.69
N ARG A 153 18.53 -1.68 0.24
CA ARG A 153 18.15 -3.06 0.53
C ARG A 153 19.08 -4.08 -0.14
N LEU A 154 19.65 -3.75 -1.30
CA LEU A 154 20.59 -4.60 -2.02
C LEU A 154 22.00 -4.55 -1.41
N ILE A 155 22.47 -3.35 -1.05
CA ILE A 155 23.86 -3.10 -0.63
C ILE A 155 24.05 -3.28 0.89
N ALA A 156 23.04 -2.91 1.68
CA ALA A 156 23.11 -2.95 3.15
C ALA A 156 21.93 -3.78 3.70
N PRO A 157 21.91 -5.10 3.47
CA PRO A 157 20.89 -5.96 4.02
C PRO A 157 20.95 -5.93 5.54
N SER A 158 19.80 -5.83 6.19
CA SER A 158 19.68 -5.86 7.66
C SER A 158 20.01 -7.23 8.27
N LYS A 159 20.13 -8.26 7.43
CA LYS A 159 20.59 -9.59 7.82
C LYS A 159 21.92 -9.86 7.13
N LEU A 160 22.89 -10.36 7.90
CA LEU A 160 24.11 -10.92 7.33
C LEU A 160 23.72 -12.11 6.45
N LEU A 161 24.34 -12.22 5.28
CA LEU A 161 24.16 -13.38 4.41
C LEU A 161 24.78 -14.58 5.14
N THR A 162 23.94 -15.39 5.78
CA THR A 162 24.38 -16.69 6.29
C THR A 162 24.68 -17.58 5.10
N SER A 163 25.84 -18.26 5.11
CA SER A 163 26.28 -19.17 4.04
C SER A 163 25.34 -20.36 3.81
N ASP A 164 24.34 -20.54 4.66
CA ASP A 164 23.29 -21.53 4.49
C ASP A 164 22.44 -21.14 3.28
N LYS A 165 22.83 -21.66 2.12
CA LYS A 165 21.92 -21.94 1.01
C LYS A 165 20.91 -22.99 1.47
N ALA A 166 20.07 -22.66 2.44
CA ALA A 166 18.81 -23.37 2.62
C ALA A 166 18.09 -23.24 1.28
N THR A 167 17.89 -24.36 0.61
CA THR A 167 17.23 -24.46 -0.68
C THR A 167 15.96 -23.64 -0.61
N ARG A 168 15.90 -22.52 -1.35
CA ARG A 168 14.71 -21.68 -1.37
C ARG A 168 13.60 -22.52 -2.00
N GLY A 169 12.63 -22.93 -1.20
CA GLY A 169 11.51 -23.77 -1.63
C GLY A 169 10.57 -24.07 -0.48
N ASN A 170 9.44 -24.71 -0.80
CA ASN A 170 8.53 -25.25 0.20
C ASN A 170 9.13 -26.56 0.72
N ALA A 171 9.90 -26.49 1.80
CA ALA A 171 10.42 -27.67 2.48
C ALA A 171 9.51 -28.06 3.66
N CYS A 172 9.37 -29.36 3.91
CA CYS A 172 8.68 -29.86 5.08
C CYS A 172 9.32 -29.30 6.35
N CYS A 173 8.48 -28.76 7.24
CA CYS A 173 8.96 -28.05 8.42
C CYS A 173 9.39 -28.99 9.57
N ASN A 174 9.27 -30.33 9.37
CA ASN A 174 9.58 -31.44 10.29
C ASN A 174 9.05 -31.30 11.73
N LYS A 175 8.07 -30.42 11.96
CA LYS A 175 7.39 -30.30 13.25
C LYS A 175 6.20 -31.26 13.29
N GLN A 176 6.09 -32.02 14.38
CA GLN A 176 5.04 -33.03 14.60
C GLN A 176 3.59 -32.54 14.49
N ARG A 177 3.35 -31.21 14.54
CA ARG A 177 2.01 -30.59 14.43
C ARG A 177 1.82 -29.76 13.16
N CYS A 178 2.73 -29.83 12.19
CA CYS A 178 2.73 -29.03 10.96
C CYS A 178 1.90 -29.69 9.88
N GLN A 179 0.59 -29.40 9.82
CA GLN A 179 -0.33 -29.98 8.82
C GLN A 179 0.00 -29.56 7.37
N ILE A 180 0.64 -28.39 7.19
CA ILE A 180 1.01 -27.84 5.87
C ILE A 180 1.98 -28.77 5.10
N SER A 181 2.81 -29.53 5.82
CA SER A 181 3.77 -30.46 5.21
C SER A 181 3.10 -31.67 4.55
N ALA A 182 1.85 -31.99 4.93
CA ALA A 182 1.09 -33.11 4.37
C ALA A 182 0.51 -32.76 2.98
N ASP A 183 0.23 -31.47 2.73
CA ASP A 183 -0.34 -30.99 1.47
C ASP A 183 0.71 -30.72 0.38
N ILE A 184 2.01 -30.67 0.76
CA ILE A 184 3.12 -30.42 -0.17
C ILE A 184 3.62 -31.75 -0.73
N SER A 185 3.08 -32.18 -1.87
CA SER A 185 3.60 -33.34 -2.61
C SER A 185 4.87 -32.94 -3.38
N THR A 186 6.05 -33.16 -2.81
CA THR A 186 7.31 -33.14 -3.57
C THR A 186 7.44 -34.46 -4.33
N ARG A 187 6.83 -34.55 -5.53
CA ARG A 187 7.19 -35.61 -6.48
C ARG A 187 8.63 -35.40 -6.95
N GLU A 188 9.52 -36.24 -6.42
CA GLU A 188 10.81 -36.66 -6.94
C GLU A 188 11.74 -35.57 -7.50
N SER A 189 12.52 -34.95 -6.60
CA SER A 189 13.86 -34.51 -6.97
C SER A 189 14.72 -35.76 -7.16
N GLY A 190 14.93 -36.15 -8.42
CA GLY A 190 15.82 -37.25 -8.80
C GLY A 190 17.19 -37.12 -8.12
N SER A 191 17.58 -38.17 -7.42
CA SER A 191 18.93 -38.32 -6.85
C SER A 191 19.98 -38.33 -7.98
N PRO A 192 21.09 -37.58 -7.86
CA PRO A 192 22.23 -37.83 -8.71
C PRO A 192 22.89 -39.13 -8.23
N SER A 193 22.70 -40.21 -9.00
CA SER A 193 23.51 -41.42 -8.87
C SER A 193 24.95 -41.09 -9.24
N LEU A 194 25.83 -41.15 -8.24
CA LEU A 194 27.28 -41.16 -8.43
C LEU A 194 27.68 -42.55 -8.97
N THR A 195 28.09 -42.59 -10.23
CA THR A 195 29.09 -43.52 -10.77
C THR A 195 30.06 -42.71 -11.60
#